data_AF-A0A0B6Y063-F1
#
_entry.id   AF-A0A0B6Y063-F1
#
_cell.length_a   1.000
_cell.length_b   1.000
_cell.length_c   1.000
_cell.angle_alpha   90.00
_cell.angle_beta   90.00
_cell.angle_gamma   90.00
#
_symmetry.space_group_name_H-M   'P 1'
#
loop_
_entity.id
_entity.type
_entity.pdbx_description
1 polymer ?
#
loop_
_entity_poly.entity_id
_entity_poly.type
_entity_poly.pdbx_seq_one_letter_code
_entity_poly.pdbx_strand_id
1 'polypeptide(L)'
;MAALVAALTHDLDHPGVNNTFLIVTSNLLATLYQNISVLENHHWRSAVGLIQETGLLSHLSTDHRERFIQLVKAMILATDITRQQ
;
A
#
# COMPACT_ATOMS: atom_id res chain seq x y z
N MET A 1 -7.67 -2.41 -14.80
CA MET A 1 -7.98 -1.31 -13.87
C MET A 1 -7.12 -1.36 -12.60
N ALA A 2 -7.16 -2.44 -11.80
CA ALA A 2 -6.39 -2.52 -10.54
C ALA A 2 -4.89 -2.23 -10.70
N ALA A 3 -4.26 -2.69 -11.79
CA ALA A 3 -2.84 -2.44 -12.07
C ALA A 3 -2.51 -0.94 -12.27
N LEU A 4 -3.40 -0.19 -12.92
CA LEU A 4 -3.22 1.26 -13.09
C LEU A 4 -3.36 1.98 -11.75
N VAL A 5 -4.32 1.58 -10.92
CA VAL A 5 -4.47 2.14 -9.57
C VAL A 5 -3.25 1.82 -8.72
N ALA A 6 -2.80 0.57 -8.71
CA ALA A 6 -1.60 0.18 -7.98
C ALA A 6 -0.37 0.97 -8.45
N ALA A 7 -0.16 1.12 -9.77
CA ALA A 7 0.94 1.90 -10.31
C ALA A 7 0.87 3.39 -9.90
N LEU A 8 -0.33 3.98 -9.89
CA LEU A 8 -0.53 5.37 -9.46
C LEU A 8 -0.30 5.57 -7.96
N THR A 9 -0.57 4.56 -7.13
CA THR A 9 -0.54 4.69 -5.67
C THR A 9 0.59 3.91 -4.99
N HIS A 10 1.55 3.34 -5.74
CA HIS A 10 2.57 2.45 -5.16
C HIS A 10 3.50 3.15 -4.16
N ASP A 11 3.74 4.45 -4.32
CA ASP A 11 4.52 5.31 -3.41
C ASP A 11 3.65 6.40 -2.74
N LEU A 12 2.35 6.13 -2.55
CA LEU A 12 1.42 7.11 -1.99
C LEU A 12 1.81 7.49 -0.55
N ASP A 13 1.93 8.79 -0.28
CA ASP A 13 2.35 9.32 1.03
C ASP A 13 3.76 8.87 1.46
N HIS A 14 4.68 8.72 0.49
CA HIS A 14 6.06 8.37 0.76
C HIS A 14 6.80 9.52 1.51
N PRO A 15 7.43 9.25 2.67
CA PRO A 15 8.04 10.28 3.54
C PRO A 15 9.39 10.81 3.05
N GLY A 16 9.89 10.32 1.91
CA GLY A 16 11.18 10.68 1.34
C GLY A 16 12.39 9.96 1.96
N VAL A 17 12.14 8.95 2.80
CA VAL A 17 13.15 8.12 3.48
C VAL A 17 12.80 6.64 3.33
N ASN A 18 13.80 5.75 3.43
CA ASN A 18 13.62 4.32 3.19
C ASN A 18 13.19 3.53 4.45
N ASN A 19 12.84 2.24 4.26
CA ASN A 19 12.45 1.32 5.33
C ASN A 19 13.50 1.26 6.47
N THR A 20 14.80 1.20 6.13
CA THR A 20 15.88 1.16 7.13
C THR A 20 15.90 2.38 8.03
N PHE A 21 15.75 3.58 7.45
CA PHE A 21 15.70 4.82 8.22
C PHE A 21 14.53 4.84 9.19
N LEU A 22 13.33 4.43 8.74
CA LEU A 22 12.14 4.37 9.58
C LEU A 22 12.30 3.40 10.76
N ILE A 23 12.95 2.25 10.53
CA ILE A 23 13.21 1.25 11.58
C ILE A 23 14.23 1.78 12.59
N VAL A 24 15.37 2.31 12.13
CA VAL A 24 16.45 2.79 13.01
C VAL A 24 16.01 4.01 13.84
N THR A 25 15.15 4.86 13.28
CA THR A 25 14.60 6.02 13.98
C THR A 25 13.38 5.71 14.86
N SER A 26 12.98 4.43 14.97
CA SER A 26 11.80 4.00 15.72
C SER A 26 10.53 4.76 15.31
N ASN A 27 10.38 5.00 14.00
CA ASN A 27 9.23 5.68 13.46
C ASN A 27 7.93 4.89 13.75
N LEU A 28 6.81 5.59 13.93
CA LEU A 28 5.51 4.99 14.18
C LEU A 28 5.11 3.97 13.09
N LEU A 29 5.42 4.24 11.82
CA LEU A 29 5.12 3.31 10.71
C LEU A 29 5.88 1.99 10.86
N ALA A 30 7.13 2.03 11.30
CA ALA A 30 7.92 0.82 11.53
C ALA A 30 7.30 -0.05 12.64
N THR A 31 6.78 0.60 13.69
CA THR A 31 6.04 -0.09 14.77
C THR A 31 4.70 -0.66 14.27
N LEU A 32 3.93 0.13 13.51
CA LEU A 32 2.62 -0.24 12.97
C LEU A 32 2.70 -1.46 12.04
N TYR A 33 3.76 -1.53 11.21
CA TYR A 33 3.96 -2.59 10.23
C TYR A 33 5.01 -3.62 10.66
N GLN A 34 5.38 -3.64 11.94
CA GLN A 34 6.25 -4.65 12.54
C GLN A 34 7.57 -4.83 11.78
N ASN A 35 8.13 -3.74 11.26
CA ASN A 35 9.37 -3.70 10.47
C ASN A 35 9.35 -4.52 9.15
N ILE A 36 8.18 -4.93 8.65
CA ILE A 36 8.04 -5.72 7.41
C ILE A 36 7.40 -4.87 6.32
N SER A 37 8.10 -4.68 5.19
CA SER A 37 7.64 -3.90 4.02
C SER A 37 6.92 -2.62 4.46
N VAL A 38 7.60 -1.81 5.28
CA VAL A 38 6.96 -0.73 6.08
C VAL A 38 6.30 0.30 5.17
N LEU A 39 7.05 0.77 4.18
CA LEU A 39 6.57 1.72 3.19
C LEU A 39 5.47 1.11 2.32
N GLU A 40 5.66 -0.08 1.77
CA GLU A 40 4.67 -0.69 0.88
C GLU A 40 3.36 -0.98 1.62
N ASN A 41 3.42 -1.34 2.91
CA ASN A 41 2.24 -1.47 3.76
C ASN A 41 1.52 -0.14 3.99
N HIS A 42 2.28 0.94 4.16
CA HIS A 42 1.75 2.30 4.25
C HIS A 42 1.01 2.69 2.97
N HIS A 43 1.67 2.52 1.82
CA HIS A 43 1.15 2.93 0.52
C HIS A 43 -0.16 2.22 0.17
N TRP A 44 -0.25 0.89 0.33
CA TRP A 44 -1.49 0.18 -0.01
C TRP A 44 -2.64 0.51 0.94
N ARG A 45 -2.37 0.75 2.23
CA ARG A 45 -3.40 1.14 3.20
C ARG A 45 -3.93 2.54 2.93
N SER A 46 -3.04 3.49 2.63
CA SER A 46 -3.40 4.85 2.21
C SER A 46 -4.25 4.82 0.94
N ALA A 47 -3.88 3.98 -0.04
CA ALA A 47 -4.64 3.82 -1.28
C ALA A 47 -6.05 3.27 -1.03
N VAL A 48 -6.18 2.25 -0.17
CA VAL A 48 -7.48 1.70 0.21
C VAL A 48 -8.34 2.73 0.93
N GLY A 49 -7.75 3.55 1.82
CA GLY A 49 -8.45 4.65 2.47
C GLY A 49 -9.07 5.62 1.46
N LEU A 50 -8.29 6.09 0.49
CA LEU A 50 -8.77 6.98 -0.57
C LEU A 50 -9.86 6.34 -1.44
N ILE A 51 -9.72 5.05 -1.79
CA ILE A 51 -10.73 4.32 -2.56
C ILE A 51 -12.06 4.24 -1.80
N GLN A 52 -12.01 4.04 -0.49
CA GLN A 52 -13.20 3.98 0.36
C GLN A 52 -13.84 5.36 0.53
N GLU A 53 -13.03 6.38 0.80
CA GLU A 53 -13.49 7.76 0.98
C GLU A 53 -14.17 8.33 -0.28
N THR A 54 -13.59 8.07 -1.44
CA THR A 54 -14.12 8.55 -2.73
C THR A 54 -15.33 7.75 -3.22
N GLY A 55 -15.61 6.59 -2.62
CA GLY A 55 -16.65 5.69 -3.11
C GLY A 55 -16.39 5.16 -4.52
N LEU A 56 -15.13 5.17 -5.00
CA LEU A 56 -14.75 4.83 -6.38
C LEU A 56 -15.33 3.48 -6.85
N LEU A 57 -15.38 2.50 -5.93
CA LEU A 57 -15.84 1.14 -6.21
C LEU A 57 -17.27 0.85 -5.67
N SER A 58 -18.02 1.88 -5.29
CA SER A 58 -19.36 1.74 -4.69
C SER A 58 -20.36 0.98 -5.58
N HIS A 59 -20.22 1.12 -6.90
CA HIS A 59 -21.07 0.47 -7.90
C HIS A 59 -20.77 -1.03 -8.11
N LEU A 60 -19.66 -1.55 -7.59
CA LEU A 60 -19.30 -2.96 -7.71
C LEU A 60 -19.97 -3.82 -6.63
N SER A 61 -20.06 -5.13 -6.85
CA SER A 61 -20.41 -6.07 -5.77
C SER A 61 -19.29 -6.14 -4.72
N THR A 62 -19.63 -6.62 -3.53
CA THR A 62 -18.65 -6.80 -2.44
C THR A 62 -17.49 -7.69 -2.86
N ASP A 63 -17.76 -8.82 -3.49
CA ASP A 63 -16.72 -9.75 -3.96
C ASP A 63 -15.74 -9.09 -4.96
N HIS A 64 -16.26 -8.28 -5.89
CA HIS A 64 -15.43 -7.56 -6.85
C HIS A 64 -14.61 -6.45 -6.18
N ARG A 65 -15.16 -5.74 -5.18
CA ARG A 65 -14.42 -4.76 -4.39
C ARG A 65 -13.27 -5.40 -3.62
N GLU A 66 -13.56 -6.49 -2.91
CA GLU A 66 -12.55 -7.23 -2.15
C GLU A 66 -11.45 -7.74 -3.07
N ARG A 67 -11.83 -8.34 -4.21
CA ARG A 67 -10.85 -8.82 -5.20
C ARG A 67 -9.99 -7.67 -5.74
N PHE A 68 -10.58 -6.52 -6.03
CA PHE A 68 -9.86 -5.34 -6.49
C PHE A 68 -8.83 -4.87 -5.45
N ILE A 69 -9.26 -4.75 -4.19
CA ILE A 69 -8.38 -4.34 -3.08
C ILE A 69 -7.22 -5.33 -2.90
N GLN A 70 -7.50 -6.65 -2.96
CA GLN A 70 -6.45 -7.67 -2.86
C GLN A 70 -5.44 -7.59 -4.00
N LEU A 71 -5.88 -7.30 -5.22
CA LEU A 71 -4.98 -7.11 -6.35
C LEU A 71 -4.10 -5.87 -6.17
N VAL A 72 -4.68 -4.73 -5.77
CA VAL A 72 -3.92 -3.50 -5.50
C VAL A 72 -2.87 -3.73 -4.41
N LYS A 73 -3.29 -4.34 -3.29
CA LYS A 73 -2.38 -4.71 -2.19
C LYS A 73 -1.23 -5.60 -2.67
N ALA A 74 -1.54 -6.67 -3.42
CA ALA A 74 -0.52 -7.61 -3.89
C ALA A 74 0.49 -6.93 -4.83
N MET A 75 0.04 -6.05 -5.73
CA MET A 75 0.93 -5.34 -6.65
C MET A 75 1.81 -4.31 -5.94
N ILE A 76 1.28 -3.57 -4.96
CA ILE A 76 2.07 -2.61 -4.19
C ILE A 76 3.09 -3.34 -3.29
N LEU A 77 2.70 -4.41 -2.60
CA LEU A 77 3.65 -5.19 -1.80
C LEU A 77 4.76 -5.84 -2.63
N ALA A 78 4.55 -6.04 -3.93
CA ALA A 78 5.56 -6.58 -4.83
C ALA A 78 6.62 -5.55 -5.25
N THR A 79 6.43 -4.25 -4.96
CA THR A 79 7.44 -3.21 -5.24
C THR A 79 8.48 -3.06 -4.13
N ASP A 80 8.37 -3.83 -3.04
CA ASP A 80 9.39 -3.89 -2.01
C ASP A 80 10.69 -4.47 -2.58
N ILE A 81 11.65 -3.59 -2.87
CA ILE A 81 12.94 -3.94 -3.48
C ILE A 81 13.76 -4.90 -2.60
N THR A 82 13.52 -4.94 -1.29
CA THR A 82 14.23 -5.85 -0.38
C THR A 82 13.84 -7.32 -0.57
N ARG A 83 12.75 -7.57 -1.30
CA ARG A 83 12.22 -8.90 -1.60
C ARG A 83 12.53 -9.36 -3.04
N GLN A 84 13.27 -8.56 -3.80
CA GLN A 84 13.76 -8.93 -5.12
C GLN A 84 14.96 -9.88 -4.98
N GLN A 85 14.85 -11.10 -5.52
CA GLN A 85 15.92 -12.09 -5.59
C GLN A 85 16.77 -11.91 -6.84
#